data_AF-A0A3P3W2M8-F1
#
_entry.id   AF-A0A3P3W2M8-F1
#
_cell.length_a   1.000
_cell.length_b   1.000
_cell.length_c   1.000
_cell.angle_alpha   90.00
_cell.angle_beta   90.00
_cell.angle_gamma   90.00
#
_symmetry.space_group_name_H-M   'P 1'
#
loop_
_entity.id
_entity.type
_entity.pdbx_description
1 polymer ?
#
loop_
_entity_poly.entity_id
_entity_poly.type
_entity_poly.pdbx_seq_one_letter_code
_entity_poly.pdbx_strand_id
1 'polypeptide(L)'
;MTIAAVLEKVAITKKNKALLLKVRELDEDLKGRFIGFVDDEHASFDVAVTIKNNELQEHHCDCSLKDTLCIHQLAVLMHLSNQTNVTTNKRATKKTQKLTEAQLLLQELDLQELKAWLHPFFTVNKEVEIQFLLAFSKQNTSYELTDIPPLITTAFTSVIAKRKKIELNELKKIIQYLEQSLTPVFQYLQTISTYSKAFLLLEKMIETLEDKFYTYTVPGTRLQKYVKQLINQYSLLLNNTQDITLWQNAVNSLLHQLFEMNFGKVHSLLIETISSLNENGTKVQKAYIAAQIVQRLQEFIDEDFCFQIEINQKLLEILIENNKLEECQAYFTPYPHQNTFNLLLLNGLKKINVSETLVYCYELISYNTKVEYNIPYLKIIEELLENDPNSLNELAAIKHDLFSFEPTLERYKFVVNHLDDPSYLTKFKTNTLVRLQHKFDEDESYITLYLQILDYEGNYKKMIEAVQITPISFTILEPYITQLIALDKKAVFYSLANHIVSNLILNKSVAQEHEIRVFAQTYFTKQEVNLLVESFWQRFFNYYPERIRNDFFTFF
;
A
#
# COMPACT_ATOMS: atom_id res chain seq x y z
N MET A 1 -13.98 17.58 -60.35
CA MET A 1 -14.07 17.73 -58.87
C MET A 1 -13.81 16.36 -58.25
N THR A 2 -12.94 16.28 -57.24
CA THR A 2 -12.65 15.02 -56.54
C THR A 2 -13.84 14.55 -55.72
N ILE A 3 -13.97 13.23 -55.49
CA ILE A 3 -15.07 12.64 -54.69
C ILE A 3 -15.15 13.31 -53.31
N ALA A 4 -14.00 13.53 -52.66
CA ALA A 4 -13.92 14.21 -51.37
C ALA A 4 -14.46 15.65 -51.42
N ALA A 5 -14.08 16.43 -52.44
CA ALA A 5 -14.55 17.81 -52.61
C ALA A 5 -16.04 17.89 -52.99
N VAL A 6 -16.56 16.91 -53.72
CA VAL A 6 -18.00 16.78 -54.01
C VAL A 6 -18.76 16.47 -52.73
N LEU A 7 -18.29 15.50 -51.94
CA LEU A 7 -18.90 15.17 -50.66
C LEU A 7 -18.85 16.38 -49.72
N GLU A 8 -17.73 17.05 -49.51
CA GLU A 8 -17.64 18.23 -48.62
C GLU A 8 -18.67 19.33 -48.91
N LYS A 9 -18.99 19.58 -50.19
CA LYS A 9 -19.95 20.62 -50.61
C LYS A 9 -21.43 20.24 -50.44
N VAL A 10 -21.74 19.00 -50.09
CA VAL A 10 -23.11 18.53 -49.87
C VAL A 10 -23.55 18.79 -48.43
N ALA A 11 -24.75 19.34 -48.26
CA ALA A 11 -25.35 19.60 -46.94
C ALA A 11 -25.38 18.34 -46.06
N ILE A 12 -25.04 18.50 -44.77
CA ILE A 12 -24.91 17.40 -43.80
C ILE A 12 -26.19 16.55 -43.72
N THR A 13 -27.36 17.19 -43.79
CA THR A 13 -28.66 16.52 -43.80
C THR A 13 -28.86 15.59 -44.99
N LYS A 14 -28.37 15.96 -46.18
CA LYS A 14 -28.45 15.15 -47.40
C LYS A 14 -27.46 13.97 -47.38
N LYS A 15 -26.28 14.15 -46.76
CA LYS A 15 -25.31 13.07 -46.51
C LYS A 15 -25.85 12.02 -45.54
N ASN A 16 -26.47 12.47 -44.45
CA ASN A 16 -27.03 11.56 -43.44
C ASN A 16 -28.15 10.70 -44.03
N LYS A 17 -28.97 11.25 -44.95
CA LYS A 17 -29.97 10.46 -45.69
C LYS A 17 -29.32 9.45 -46.63
N ALA A 18 -28.26 9.84 -47.36
CA ALA A 18 -27.55 8.92 -48.27
C ALA A 18 -26.85 7.77 -47.53
N LEU A 19 -26.38 7.97 -46.29
CA LEU A 19 -25.75 6.93 -45.45
C LEU A 19 -26.70 5.80 -45.03
N LEU A 20 -28.01 6.06 -45.01
CA LEU A 20 -29.03 5.08 -44.63
C LEU A 20 -29.41 4.17 -45.79
N LEU A 21 -29.06 4.55 -47.02
CA LEU A 21 -29.41 3.81 -48.23
C LEU A 21 -28.48 2.61 -48.43
N LYS A 22 -29.05 1.50 -48.87
CA LYS A 22 -28.30 0.27 -49.08
C LYS A 22 -27.85 0.18 -50.54
N VAL A 23 -26.54 0.19 -50.77
CA VAL A 23 -25.94 -0.05 -52.10
C VAL A 23 -25.70 -1.55 -52.29
N ARG A 24 -26.20 -2.13 -53.37
CA ARG A 24 -26.07 -3.55 -53.75
C ARG A 24 -25.48 -3.68 -55.15
N GLU A 25 -24.72 -4.74 -55.37
CA GLU A 25 -24.18 -5.14 -56.70
C GLU A 25 -23.47 -3.98 -57.41
N LEU A 26 -22.65 -3.23 -56.66
CA LEU A 26 -21.85 -2.14 -57.19
C LEU A 26 -20.60 -2.71 -57.88
N ASP A 27 -20.66 -2.84 -59.19
CA ASP A 27 -19.61 -3.40 -60.03
C ASP A 27 -19.04 -2.34 -60.99
N GLU A 28 -17.79 -2.54 -61.42
CA GLU A 28 -17.14 -1.72 -62.44
C GLU A 28 -17.36 -2.35 -63.83
N ASP A 29 -18.21 -1.74 -64.67
CA ASP A 29 -18.57 -2.28 -65.99
C ASP A 29 -17.51 -1.97 -67.06
N LEU A 30 -16.96 -0.76 -67.02
CA LEU A 30 -15.87 -0.26 -67.83
C LEU A 30 -14.88 0.46 -66.93
N LYS A 31 -13.61 0.53 -67.32
CA LYS A 31 -12.56 1.15 -66.49
C LYS A 31 -12.95 2.59 -66.09
N GLY A 32 -13.19 2.78 -64.79
CA GLY A 32 -13.63 4.03 -64.18
C GLY A 32 -15.14 4.25 -64.18
N ARG A 33 -15.99 3.30 -64.59
CA ARG A 33 -17.45 3.41 -64.57
C ARG A 33 -18.03 2.33 -63.65
N PHE A 34 -18.77 2.77 -62.65
CA PHE A 34 -19.38 1.94 -61.62
C PHE A 34 -20.89 1.97 -61.75
N ILE A 35 -21.52 0.80 -61.73
CA ILE A 35 -22.97 0.63 -61.82
C ILE A 35 -23.42 -0.22 -60.62
N GLY A 36 -24.48 0.19 -59.96
CA GLY A 36 -25.08 -0.61 -58.88
C GLY A 36 -26.49 -0.15 -58.54
N PHE A 37 -27.15 -0.95 -57.71
CA PHE A 37 -28.51 -0.67 -57.26
C PHE A 37 -28.47 -0.01 -55.88
N VAL A 38 -29.28 1.04 -55.71
CA VAL A 38 -29.46 1.69 -54.40
C VAL A 38 -30.90 1.52 -53.96
N ASP A 39 -31.10 0.81 -52.87
CA ASP A 39 -32.41 0.63 -52.26
C ASP A 39 -32.73 1.83 -51.35
N ASP A 40 -33.90 2.43 -51.57
CA ASP A 40 -34.57 3.26 -50.58
C ASP A 40 -35.76 2.50 -49.95
N GLU A 41 -36.51 3.16 -49.06
CA GLU A 41 -37.66 2.55 -48.37
C GLU A 41 -38.84 2.19 -49.29
N HIS A 42 -38.81 2.59 -50.56
CA HIS A 42 -39.95 2.54 -51.48
C HIS A 42 -39.63 1.85 -52.83
N ALA A 43 -38.39 1.87 -53.31
CA ALA A 43 -37.94 1.31 -54.56
C ALA A 43 -36.41 1.06 -54.60
N SER A 44 -35.96 0.33 -55.62
CA SER A 44 -34.55 0.19 -55.98
C SER A 44 -34.26 1.02 -57.22
N PHE A 45 -33.16 1.77 -57.21
CA PHE A 45 -32.77 2.69 -58.28
C PHE A 45 -31.44 2.27 -58.91
N ASP A 46 -31.39 2.30 -60.24
CA ASP A 46 -30.18 2.06 -61.03
C ASP A 46 -29.30 3.30 -61.00
N VAL A 47 -28.09 3.16 -60.44
CA VAL A 47 -27.14 4.26 -60.31
C VAL A 47 -25.84 3.93 -61.03
N ALA A 48 -25.42 4.83 -61.92
CA ALA A 48 -24.15 4.74 -62.62
C ALA A 48 -23.29 6.00 -62.35
N VAL A 49 -22.01 5.82 -62.03
CA VAL A 49 -21.05 6.92 -61.84
C VAL A 49 -19.75 6.64 -62.58
N THR A 50 -19.23 7.63 -63.31
CA THR A 50 -17.96 7.54 -64.03
C THR A 50 -16.92 8.43 -63.35
N ILE A 51 -15.84 7.82 -62.87
CA ILE A 51 -14.71 8.43 -62.19
C ILE A 51 -13.45 8.27 -63.04
N LYS A 52 -12.78 9.39 -63.37
CA LYS A 52 -11.50 9.40 -64.07
C LYS A 52 -10.51 10.28 -63.29
N ASN A 53 -9.31 9.78 -63.03
CA ASN A 53 -8.27 10.48 -62.25
C ASN A 53 -8.80 11.00 -60.89
N ASN A 54 -9.61 10.18 -60.20
CA ASN A 54 -10.22 10.50 -58.91
C ASN A 54 -11.24 11.66 -58.93
N GLU A 55 -11.69 12.06 -60.12
CA GLU A 55 -12.71 13.07 -60.34
C GLU A 55 -14.00 12.47 -60.92
N LEU A 56 -15.14 12.91 -60.41
CA LEU A 56 -16.46 12.55 -60.95
C LEU A 56 -16.67 13.25 -62.30
N GLN A 57 -16.83 12.47 -63.37
CA GLN A 57 -17.06 12.95 -64.74
C GLN A 57 -18.54 12.90 -65.10
N GLU A 58 -19.19 11.75 -64.88
CA GLU A 58 -20.59 11.52 -65.22
C GLU A 58 -21.31 10.80 -64.07
N HIS A 59 -22.60 11.07 -63.90
CA HIS A 59 -23.44 10.40 -62.93
C HIS A 59 -24.86 10.31 -63.48
N HIS A 60 -25.48 9.15 -63.33
CA HIS A 60 -26.83 8.87 -63.76
C HIS A 60 -27.57 8.11 -62.66
N CYS A 61 -28.84 8.45 -62.47
CA CYS A 61 -29.76 7.72 -61.62
C CYS A 61 -31.14 7.83 -62.26
N ASP A 62 -31.87 6.72 -62.26
CA ASP A 62 -33.23 6.61 -62.77
C ASP A 62 -34.31 7.20 -61.83
N CYS A 63 -33.91 7.76 -60.68
CA CYS A 63 -34.85 8.46 -59.79
C CYS A 63 -35.41 9.75 -60.44
N SER A 64 -36.67 10.06 -60.17
CA SER A 64 -37.40 11.21 -60.76
C SER A 64 -36.90 12.60 -60.33
N LEU A 65 -35.83 12.68 -59.53
CA LEU A 65 -35.32 13.92 -58.96
C LEU A 65 -34.35 14.60 -59.94
N LYS A 66 -34.63 15.85 -60.29
CA LYS A 66 -33.79 16.69 -61.18
C LYS A 66 -32.67 17.44 -60.43
N ASP A 67 -32.26 16.94 -59.27
CA ASP A 67 -31.13 17.51 -58.53
C ASP A 67 -29.82 17.23 -59.28
N THR A 68 -28.84 18.13 -59.14
CA THR A 68 -27.49 17.91 -59.70
C THR A 68 -26.79 16.69 -59.14
N LEU A 69 -27.11 16.26 -57.91
CA LEU A 69 -26.71 14.97 -57.33
C LEU A 69 -27.83 14.48 -56.41
N CYS A 70 -28.45 13.33 -56.71
CA CYS A 70 -29.48 12.74 -55.86
C CYS A 70 -28.87 11.98 -54.67
N ILE A 71 -29.70 11.61 -53.68
CA ILE A 71 -29.25 10.86 -52.50
C ILE A 71 -28.69 9.47 -52.87
N HIS A 72 -29.20 8.84 -53.94
CA HIS A 72 -28.73 7.53 -54.42
C HIS A 72 -27.32 7.63 -55.02
N GLN A 73 -27.06 8.64 -55.84
CA GLN A 73 -25.73 8.92 -56.39
C GLN A 73 -24.71 9.22 -55.29
N LEU A 74 -25.14 9.96 -54.24
CA LEU A 74 -24.30 10.23 -53.08
C LEU A 74 -23.98 8.96 -52.30
N ALA A 75 -24.94 8.04 -52.14
CA ALA A 75 -24.72 6.76 -51.46
C ALA A 75 -23.63 5.93 -52.18
N VAL A 76 -23.66 5.87 -53.51
CA VAL A 76 -22.62 5.21 -54.31
C VAL A 76 -21.25 5.88 -54.16
N LEU A 77 -21.19 7.21 -54.23
CA LEU A 77 -19.93 7.96 -54.06
C LEU A 77 -19.31 7.77 -52.66
N MET A 78 -20.14 7.70 -51.62
CA MET A 78 -19.70 7.42 -50.25
C MET A 78 -19.26 5.97 -50.07
N HIS A 79 -19.88 5.04 -50.78
CA HIS A 79 -19.46 3.63 -50.77
C HIS A 79 -18.07 3.47 -51.43
N LEU A 80 -17.86 4.10 -52.59
CA LEU A 80 -16.58 4.07 -53.31
C LEU A 80 -15.45 4.77 -52.54
N SER A 81 -15.73 5.88 -51.85
CA SER A 81 -14.71 6.55 -51.03
C SER A 81 -14.26 5.70 -49.84
N ASN A 82 -15.17 4.93 -49.24
CA ASN A 82 -14.86 4.05 -48.11
C ASN A 82 -14.13 2.75 -48.51
N GLN A 83 -14.27 2.28 -49.75
CA GLN A 83 -13.56 1.10 -50.24
C GLN A 83 -12.05 1.33 -50.50
N THR A 84 -11.59 2.58 -50.59
CA THR A 84 -10.17 2.90 -50.85
C THR A 84 -9.24 2.74 -49.63
N ASN A 85 -9.74 2.35 -48.45
CA ASN A 85 -8.95 2.17 -47.23
C ASN A 85 -9.28 0.86 -46.50
N VAL A 86 -8.95 -0.29 -47.09
CA VAL A 86 -8.96 -1.57 -46.34
C VAL A 86 -7.75 -2.43 -46.69
N THR A 87 -6.64 -2.21 -45.97
CA THR A 87 -5.69 -3.29 -45.69
C THR A 87 -6.35 -4.26 -44.71
N THR A 88 -6.54 -5.48 -45.15
CA THR A 88 -7.02 -6.63 -44.38
C THR A 88 -6.20 -6.84 -43.11
N ASN A 89 -6.83 -6.65 -41.95
CA ASN A 89 -6.43 -7.35 -40.73
C ASN A 89 -7.67 -7.80 -39.98
N LYS A 90 -7.72 -9.11 -39.71
CA LYS A 90 -8.80 -9.84 -39.03
C LYS A 90 -9.22 -9.11 -37.76
N ARG A 91 -10.42 -8.50 -37.75
CA ARG A 91 -11.04 -8.02 -36.53
C ARG A 91 -11.64 -9.20 -35.77
N ALA A 92 -11.11 -9.43 -34.58
CA ALA A 92 -11.85 -10.05 -33.50
C ALA A 92 -13.23 -9.39 -33.39
N THR A 93 -14.28 -10.19 -33.27
CA THR A 93 -15.65 -9.75 -33.10
C THR A 93 -15.76 -8.93 -31.82
N LYS A 94 -15.72 -7.60 -31.94
CA LYS A 94 -16.25 -6.70 -30.90
C LYS A 94 -17.71 -7.07 -30.72
N LYS A 95 -18.07 -7.58 -29.53
CA LYS A 95 -19.45 -7.65 -29.07
C LYS A 95 -20.04 -6.24 -29.22
N THR A 96 -20.92 -6.05 -30.19
CA THR A 96 -21.80 -4.90 -30.22
C THR A 96 -22.64 -4.96 -28.95
N GLN A 97 -22.51 -3.91 -28.13
CA GLN A 97 -23.27 -3.78 -26.89
C GLN A 97 -24.76 -3.80 -27.27
N LYS A 98 -25.49 -4.82 -26.80
CA LYS A 98 -26.92 -4.96 -27.07
C LYS A 98 -27.62 -3.77 -26.39
N LEU A 99 -28.13 -2.83 -27.18
CA LEU A 99 -28.85 -1.67 -26.66
C LEU A 99 -30.09 -2.16 -25.91
N THR A 100 -30.37 -1.57 -24.75
CA THR A 100 -31.59 -1.84 -24.01
C THR A 100 -32.79 -1.18 -24.70
N GLU A 101 -34.00 -1.63 -24.39
CA GLU A 101 -35.24 -1.05 -24.95
C GLU A 101 -35.34 0.45 -24.72
N ALA A 102 -34.94 0.93 -23.52
CA ALA A 102 -34.86 2.35 -23.22
C ALA A 102 -33.84 3.11 -24.09
N GLN A 103 -32.74 2.46 -24.50
CA GLN A 103 -31.73 3.08 -25.36
C GLN A 103 -32.17 3.14 -26.82
N LEU A 104 -33.00 2.19 -27.28
CA LEU A 104 -33.63 2.23 -28.60
C LEU A 104 -34.67 3.36 -28.66
N LEU A 105 -35.53 3.44 -27.64
CA LEU A 105 -36.52 4.53 -27.53
C LEU A 105 -35.84 5.91 -27.51
N LEU A 106 -34.70 6.03 -26.83
CA LEU A 106 -33.94 7.29 -26.77
C LEU A 106 -33.36 7.71 -28.14
N GLN A 107 -33.19 6.77 -29.08
CA GLN A 107 -32.75 7.06 -30.45
C GLN A 107 -33.90 7.44 -31.38
N GLU A 108 -35.13 7.06 -31.02
CA GLU A 108 -36.35 7.34 -31.79
C GLU A 108 -36.98 8.69 -31.42
N LEU A 109 -36.80 9.14 -30.18
CA LEU A 109 -37.33 10.41 -29.68
C LEU A 109 -36.64 11.61 -30.34
N ASP A 110 -37.43 12.62 -30.69
CA ASP A 110 -36.90 13.89 -31.17
C ASP A 110 -36.39 14.78 -30.00
N LEU A 111 -35.63 15.83 -30.35
CA LEU A 111 -35.03 16.74 -29.36
C LEU A 111 -36.10 17.47 -28.50
N GLN A 112 -37.28 17.76 -29.05
CA GLN A 112 -38.35 18.46 -28.35
C GLN A 112 -39.06 17.53 -27.37
N GLU A 113 -39.34 16.30 -27.78
CA GLU A 113 -39.94 15.26 -26.94
C GLU A 113 -39.03 14.93 -25.75
N LEU A 114 -37.72 14.80 -25.99
CA LEU A 114 -36.75 14.52 -24.95
C LEU A 114 -36.62 15.68 -23.95
N LYS A 115 -36.64 16.92 -24.42
CA LYS A 115 -36.67 18.12 -23.55
C LYS A 115 -37.96 18.21 -22.74
N ALA A 116 -39.11 17.95 -23.37
CA ALA A 116 -40.41 17.98 -22.74
C ALA A 116 -40.55 16.89 -21.67
N TRP A 117 -39.87 15.75 -21.82
CA TRP A 117 -39.81 14.69 -20.81
C TRP A 117 -38.83 15.00 -19.67
N LEU A 118 -37.63 15.51 -20.00
CA LEU A 118 -36.62 15.86 -18.99
C LEU A 118 -37.10 16.95 -18.04
N HIS A 119 -37.88 17.91 -18.54
CA HIS A 119 -38.31 19.06 -17.74
C HIS A 119 -39.13 18.67 -16.48
N PRO A 120 -40.23 17.90 -16.57
CA PRO A 120 -40.94 17.41 -15.39
C PRO A 120 -40.13 16.36 -14.61
N PHE A 121 -39.31 15.56 -15.29
CA PHE A 121 -38.48 14.55 -14.65
C PHE A 121 -37.48 15.15 -13.67
N PHE A 122 -36.83 16.27 -14.03
CA PHE A 122 -35.93 17.02 -13.14
C PHE A 122 -36.67 17.63 -11.94
N THR A 123 -37.88 18.15 -12.15
CA THR A 123 -38.69 18.73 -11.06
C THR A 123 -39.03 17.69 -9.99
N VAL A 124 -39.26 16.44 -10.39
CA VAL A 124 -39.53 15.32 -9.49
C VAL A 124 -38.24 14.74 -8.90
N ASN A 125 -37.18 14.65 -9.70
CA ASN A 125 -35.92 13.99 -9.34
C ASN A 125 -34.78 15.00 -9.27
N LYS A 126 -34.76 15.78 -8.18
CA LYS A 126 -33.76 16.85 -7.98
C LYS A 126 -32.30 16.35 -8.00
N GLU A 127 -32.05 15.12 -7.55
CA GLU A 127 -30.71 14.50 -7.64
C GLU A 127 -30.23 14.37 -9.09
N VAL A 128 -31.12 13.95 -10.00
CA VAL A 128 -30.78 13.76 -11.41
C VAL A 128 -30.65 15.08 -12.15
N GLU A 129 -31.43 16.10 -11.78
CA GLU A 129 -31.23 17.46 -12.27
C GLU A 129 -29.83 17.98 -11.94
N ILE A 130 -29.37 17.77 -10.71
CA ILE A 130 -28.04 18.22 -10.30
C ILE A 130 -26.94 17.45 -11.05
N GLN A 131 -27.09 16.13 -11.23
CA GLN A 131 -26.16 15.35 -12.07
C GLN A 131 -26.11 15.86 -13.51
N PHE A 132 -27.27 16.17 -14.09
CA PHE A 132 -27.36 16.71 -15.44
C PHE A 132 -26.64 18.06 -15.55
N LEU A 133 -26.83 18.95 -14.58
CA LEU A 133 -26.12 20.23 -14.52
C LEU A 133 -24.59 20.03 -14.37
N LEU A 134 -24.15 19.08 -13.56
CA LEU A 134 -22.71 18.77 -13.42
C LEU A 134 -22.11 18.24 -14.73
N ALA A 135 -22.85 17.43 -15.49
CA ALA A 135 -22.35 16.83 -16.72
C ALA A 135 -22.37 17.77 -17.93
N PHE A 136 -23.34 18.71 -18.00
CA PHE A 136 -23.61 19.49 -19.21
C PHE A 136 -23.56 21.01 -19.03
N SER A 137 -23.29 21.52 -17.82
CA SER A 137 -23.01 22.95 -17.65
C SER A 137 -21.78 23.37 -18.46
N LYS A 138 -21.77 24.63 -18.93
CA LYS A 138 -20.61 25.17 -19.67
C LYS A 138 -19.37 25.02 -18.79
N GLN A 139 -18.40 24.25 -19.25
CA GLN A 139 -17.09 24.18 -18.62
C GLN A 139 -16.50 25.58 -18.66
N ASN A 140 -16.26 26.18 -17.50
CA ASN A 140 -15.63 27.48 -17.43
C ASN A 140 -14.21 27.35 -17.99
N THR A 141 -13.82 28.26 -18.89
CA THR A 141 -12.44 28.31 -19.42
C THR A 141 -11.44 28.84 -18.39
N SER A 142 -11.92 29.33 -17.26
CA SER A 142 -11.13 29.84 -16.14
C SER A 142 -11.86 29.63 -14.82
N TYR A 143 -11.10 29.35 -13.76
CA TYR A 143 -11.63 29.22 -12.39
C TYR A 143 -10.97 30.23 -11.45
N GLU A 144 -11.78 30.84 -10.60
CA GLU A 144 -11.38 31.67 -9.47
C GLU A 144 -11.63 30.96 -8.14
N LEU A 145 -11.00 31.44 -7.06
CA LEU A 145 -11.15 30.84 -5.72
C LEU A 145 -12.60 30.77 -5.24
N THR A 146 -13.44 31.72 -5.68
CA THR A 146 -14.88 31.77 -5.35
C THR A 146 -15.71 30.68 -6.03
N ASP A 147 -15.19 30.06 -7.09
CA ASP A 147 -15.92 29.05 -7.86
C ASP A 147 -15.85 27.66 -7.20
N ILE A 148 -14.83 27.43 -6.37
CA ILE A 148 -14.58 26.13 -5.74
C ILE A 148 -15.64 25.74 -4.69
N PRO A 149 -16.02 26.60 -3.73
CA PRO A 149 -16.98 26.22 -2.69
C PRO A 149 -18.36 25.78 -3.21
N PRO A 150 -18.94 26.45 -4.23
CA PRO A 150 -20.19 26.00 -4.86
C PRO A 150 -20.10 24.61 -5.50
N LEU A 151 -18.99 24.28 -6.19
CA LEU A 151 -18.80 22.97 -6.84
C LEU A 151 -18.83 21.84 -5.81
N ILE A 152 -18.07 21.99 -4.73
CA ILE A 152 -17.99 20.99 -3.66
C ILE A 152 -19.30 20.92 -2.88
N THR A 153 -19.89 22.07 -2.53
CA THR A 153 -21.16 22.10 -1.79
C THR A 153 -22.29 21.43 -2.57
N THR A 154 -22.32 21.60 -3.89
CA THR A 154 -23.31 20.97 -4.78
C THR A 154 -23.16 19.44 -4.78
N ALA A 155 -21.93 18.92 -4.82
CA ALA A 155 -21.68 17.47 -4.79
C ALA A 155 -22.13 16.79 -3.47
N PHE A 156 -22.00 17.48 -2.33
CA PHE A 156 -22.53 16.99 -1.06
C PHE A 156 -24.07 17.10 -1.03
N THR A 157 -24.59 18.30 -1.28
CA THR A 157 -26.04 18.57 -1.15
C THR A 157 -26.89 17.79 -2.15
N SER A 158 -26.35 17.35 -3.29
CA SER A 158 -27.06 16.49 -4.23
C SER A 158 -27.35 15.08 -3.71
N VAL A 159 -26.54 14.56 -2.77
CA VAL A 159 -26.72 13.21 -2.21
C VAL A 159 -27.45 13.25 -0.85
N ILE A 160 -27.05 14.17 0.03
CA ILE A 160 -27.56 14.21 1.41
C ILE A 160 -28.61 15.29 1.65
N ALA A 161 -28.87 16.16 0.66
CA ALA A 161 -29.75 17.32 0.79
C ALA A 161 -29.37 18.19 2.00
N LYS A 162 -30.25 18.25 3.02
CA LYS A 162 -30.05 19.03 4.26
C LYS A 162 -29.58 18.18 5.45
N ARG A 163 -29.41 16.87 5.28
CA ARG A 163 -29.01 15.97 6.39
C ARG A 163 -27.56 16.24 6.79
N LYS A 164 -27.23 16.01 8.06
CA LYS A 164 -25.84 16.13 8.56
C LYS A 164 -25.05 14.82 8.58
N LYS A 165 -25.74 13.67 8.64
CA LYS A 165 -25.11 12.35 8.68
C LYS A 165 -25.02 11.77 7.26
N ILE A 166 -23.85 11.23 6.93
CA ILE A 166 -23.58 10.59 5.63
C ILE A 166 -23.46 9.08 5.86
N GLU A 167 -24.19 8.29 5.08
CA GLU A 167 -24.04 6.83 5.08
C GLU A 167 -22.90 6.38 4.13
N LEU A 168 -22.34 5.19 4.34
CA LEU A 168 -21.14 4.74 3.63
C LEU A 168 -21.31 4.63 2.09
N ASN A 169 -22.50 4.27 1.63
CA ASN A 169 -22.83 4.24 0.20
C ASN A 169 -23.06 5.64 -0.39
N GLU A 170 -23.57 6.57 0.42
CA GLU A 170 -23.75 7.98 0.05
C GLU A 170 -22.39 8.66 -0.13
N LEU A 171 -21.44 8.40 0.78
CA LEU A 171 -20.09 8.93 0.66
C LEU A 171 -19.41 8.50 -0.65
N LYS A 172 -19.65 7.27 -1.12
CA LYS A 172 -19.13 6.81 -2.42
C LYS A 172 -19.71 7.64 -3.58
N LYS A 173 -21.01 7.94 -3.55
CA LYS A 173 -21.66 8.79 -4.56
C LYS A 173 -21.16 10.23 -4.51
N ILE A 174 -20.97 10.79 -3.30
CA ILE A 174 -20.43 12.13 -3.12
C ILE A 174 -19.05 12.23 -3.75
N ILE A 175 -18.15 11.26 -3.49
CA ILE A 175 -16.81 11.24 -4.10
C ILE A 175 -16.91 11.19 -5.63
N GLN A 176 -17.79 10.35 -6.19
CA GLN A 176 -17.99 10.29 -7.64
C GLN A 176 -18.44 11.64 -8.23
N TYR A 177 -19.32 12.38 -7.55
CA TYR A 177 -19.72 13.71 -8.01
C TYR A 177 -18.63 14.76 -7.82
N LEU A 178 -17.82 14.65 -6.77
CA LEU A 178 -16.65 15.52 -6.58
C LEU A 178 -15.62 15.30 -7.69
N GLU A 179 -15.37 14.05 -8.09
CA GLU A 179 -14.47 13.75 -9.22
C GLU A 179 -14.98 14.38 -10.51
N GLN A 180 -16.28 14.27 -10.78
CA GLN A 180 -16.90 14.89 -11.96
C GLN A 180 -16.83 16.42 -11.92
N SER A 181 -17.13 17.04 -10.77
CA SER A 181 -17.19 18.50 -10.64
C SER A 181 -15.82 19.18 -10.60
N LEU A 182 -14.79 18.51 -10.06
CA LEU A 182 -13.46 19.06 -9.94
C LEU A 182 -12.54 18.71 -11.13
N THR A 183 -12.90 17.73 -11.97
CA THR A 183 -12.12 17.38 -13.18
C THR A 183 -11.84 18.60 -14.08
N PRO A 184 -12.83 19.45 -14.42
CA PRO A 184 -12.58 20.65 -15.21
C PRO A 184 -11.64 21.66 -14.53
N VAL A 185 -11.65 21.71 -13.19
CA VAL A 185 -10.72 22.57 -12.43
C VAL A 185 -9.29 22.08 -12.64
N PHE A 186 -9.04 20.77 -12.52
CA PHE A 186 -7.71 20.20 -12.79
C PHE A 186 -7.26 20.38 -14.23
N GLN A 187 -8.19 20.31 -15.20
CA GLN A 187 -7.88 20.63 -16.60
C GLN A 187 -7.45 22.10 -16.74
N TYR A 188 -8.13 23.03 -16.05
CA TYR A 188 -7.72 24.43 -16.02
C TYR A 188 -6.36 24.62 -15.36
N LEU A 189 -6.04 23.91 -14.27
CA LEU A 189 -4.72 23.98 -13.62
C LEU A 189 -3.57 23.68 -14.59
N GLN A 190 -3.77 22.81 -15.58
CA GLN A 190 -2.75 22.48 -16.60
C GLN A 190 -2.45 23.67 -17.55
N THR A 191 -3.37 24.62 -17.63
CA THR A 191 -3.25 25.79 -18.51
C THR A 191 -2.68 27.02 -17.80
N ILE A 192 -2.61 27.01 -16.46
CA ILE A 192 -2.11 28.13 -15.67
C ILE A 192 -0.58 28.14 -15.74
N SER A 193 -0.01 29.27 -16.18
CA SER A 193 1.45 29.49 -16.16
C SER A 193 1.99 29.88 -14.79
N THR A 194 1.15 30.44 -13.91
CA THR A 194 1.52 30.89 -12.56
C THR A 194 1.14 29.86 -11.50
N TYR A 195 2.11 29.09 -11.03
CA TYR A 195 1.88 28.00 -10.07
C TYR A 195 1.35 28.46 -8.69
N SER A 196 1.53 29.74 -8.32
CA SER A 196 0.92 30.28 -7.10
C SER A 196 -0.61 30.26 -7.15
N LYS A 197 -1.22 30.67 -8.28
CA LYS A 197 -2.68 30.58 -8.46
C LYS A 197 -3.15 29.13 -8.48
N ALA A 198 -2.37 28.25 -9.10
CA ALA A 198 -2.70 26.83 -9.16
C ALA A 198 -2.74 26.18 -7.77
N PHE A 199 -1.76 26.49 -6.92
CA PHE A 199 -1.72 26.01 -5.54
C PHE A 199 -2.87 26.59 -4.70
N LEU A 200 -3.17 27.89 -4.81
CA LEU A 200 -4.30 28.51 -4.08
C LEU A 200 -5.65 27.86 -4.42
N LEU A 201 -5.85 27.42 -5.66
CA LEU A 201 -7.05 26.68 -6.05
C LEU A 201 -7.10 25.29 -5.39
N LEU A 202 -5.97 24.57 -5.32
CA LEU A 202 -5.86 23.31 -4.59
C LEU A 202 -6.15 23.50 -3.09
N GLU A 203 -5.52 24.51 -2.49
CA GLU A 203 -5.75 24.88 -1.09
C GLU A 203 -7.23 25.13 -0.84
N LYS A 204 -7.88 25.92 -1.70
CA LYS A 204 -9.30 26.21 -1.55
C LYS A 204 -10.18 24.96 -1.68
N MET A 205 -9.81 24.02 -2.56
CA MET A 205 -10.51 22.73 -2.67
C MET A 205 -10.42 21.94 -1.37
N ILE A 206 -9.23 21.85 -0.80
CA ILE A 206 -8.99 21.06 0.41
C ILE A 206 -9.61 21.71 1.64
N GLU A 207 -9.45 23.02 1.81
CA GLU A 207 -10.12 23.80 2.87
C GLU A 207 -11.63 23.56 2.85
N THR A 208 -12.25 23.65 1.67
CA THR A 208 -13.70 23.43 1.53
C THR A 208 -14.10 21.98 1.86
N LEU A 209 -13.28 20.99 1.50
CA LEU A 209 -13.53 19.58 1.84
C LEU A 209 -13.39 19.31 3.34
N GLU A 210 -12.39 19.91 3.99
CA GLU A 210 -12.23 19.84 5.44
C GLU A 210 -13.43 20.48 6.16
N ASP A 211 -13.87 21.66 5.71
CA ASP A 211 -15.08 22.31 6.23
C ASP A 211 -16.30 21.38 6.13
N LYS A 212 -16.44 20.63 5.02
CA LYS A 212 -17.50 19.63 4.89
C LYS A 212 -17.29 18.44 5.83
N PHE A 213 -16.05 18.00 6.03
CA PHE A 213 -15.73 16.93 6.97
C PHE A 213 -16.10 17.30 8.42
N TYR A 214 -15.89 18.54 8.84
CA TYR A 214 -16.29 19.00 10.18
C TYR A 214 -17.79 19.34 10.27
N THR A 215 -18.41 19.77 9.17
CA THR A 215 -19.84 20.09 9.12
C THR A 215 -20.72 18.84 9.13
N TYR A 216 -20.28 17.75 8.50
CA TYR A 216 -21.02 16.52 8.33
C TYR A 216 -20.41 15.36 9.11
N THR A 217 -21.24 14.42 9.57
CA THR A 217 -20.75 13.16 10.14
C THR A 217 -20.31 12.23 9.00
N VAL A 218 -19.05 12.37 8.57
CA VAL A 218 -18.45 11.59 7.49
C VAL A 218 -17.93 10.24 8.03
N PRO A 219 -18.38 9.09 7.50
CA PRO A 219 -17.94 7.78 7.98
C PRO A 219 -16.57 7.38 7.41
N GLY A 220 -15.70 6.87 8.30
CA GLY A 220 -14.41 6.27 7.92
C GLY A 220 -13.41 7.24 7.29
N THR A 221 -12.47 6.72 6.50
CA THR A 221 -11.31 7.47 5.97
C THR A 221 -11.41 7.80 4.47
N ARG A 222 -12.55 7.50 3.80
CA ARG A 222 -12.66 7.64 2.34
C ARG A 222 -12.50 9.07 1.85
N LEU A 223 -13.05 10.06 2.56
CA LEU A 223 -12.90 11.47 2.18
C LEU A 223 -11.46 11.94 2.34
N GLN A 224 -10.78 11.54 3.42
CA GLN A 224 -9.36 11.83 3.63
C GLN A 224 -8.48 11.20 2.52
N LYS A 225 -8.79 9.97 2.10
CA LYS A 225 -8.12 9.34 0.93
C LYS A 225 -8.34 10.13 -0.35
N TYR A 226 -9.55 10.67 -0.55
CA TYR A 226 -9.84 11.53 -1.70
C TYR A 226 -9.05 12.85 -1.65
N VAL A 227 -8.92 13.48 -0.48
CA VAL A 227 -8.05 14.66 -0.30
C VAL A 227 -6.61 14.34 -0.73
N LYS A 228 -6.06 13.20 -0.27
CA LYS A 228 -4.72 12.75 -0.70
C LYS A 228 -4.63 12.52 -2.21
N GLN A 229 -5.69 12.00 -2.83
CA GLN A 229 -5.75 11.83 -4.29
C GLN A 229 -5.68 13.18 -5.01
N LEU A 230 -6.33 14.24 -4.51
CA LEU A 230 -6.24 15.58 -5.10
C LEU A 230 -4.81 16.16 -5.02
N ILE A 231 -4.15 16.00 -3.87
CA ILE A 231 -2.74 16.38 -3.68
C ILE A 231 -1.84 15.63 -4.67
N ASN A 232 -2.07 14.33 -4.83
CA ASN A 232 -1.31 13.51 -5.79
C ASN A 232 -1.56 13.93 -7.24
N GLN A 233 -2.80 14.23 -7.62
CA GLN A 233 -3.11 14.73 -8.97
C GLN A 233 -2.41 16.06 -9.26
N TYR A 234 -2.39 16.97 -8.28
CA TYR A 234 -1.66 18.24 -8.40
C TYR A 234 -0.15 18.03 -8.52
N SER A 235 0.40 17.14 -7.69
CA SER A 235 1.84 16.84 -7.71
C SER A 235 2.28 16.19 -9.03
N LEU A 236 1.45 15.30 -9.59
CA LEU A 236 1.69 14.73 -10.92
C LEU A 236 1.60 15.78 -12.02
N LEU A 237 0.66 16.72 -11.93
CA LEU A 237 0.54 17.82 -12.87
C LEU A 237 1.82 18.67 -12.88
N LEU A 238 2.33 19.01 -11.69
CA LEU A 238 3.60 19.73 -11.56
C LEU A 238 4.76 18.91 -12.12
N ASN A 239 4.96 17.66 -11.66
CA ASN A 239 6.09 16.83 -12.07
C ASN A 239 6.13 16.52 -13.58
N ASN A 240 4.99 16.58 -14.26
CA ASN A 240 4.89 16.41 -15.71
C ASN A 240 5.12 17.71 -16.52
N THR A 241 5.44 18.82 -15.84
CA THR A 241 5.83 20.07 -16.51
C THR A 241 7.12 19.85 -17.31
N GLN A 242 7.09 20.15 -18.61
CA GLN A 242 8.24 19.95 -19.50
C GLN A 242 9.35 21.00 -19.28
N ASP A 243 8.97 22.23 -18.92
CA ASP A 243 9.94 23.28 -18.59
C ASP A 243 10.43 23.10 -17.15
N ILE A 244 11.69 22.65 -17.03
CA ILE A 244 12.32 22.41 -15.74
C ILE A 244 12.45 23.69 -14.88
N THR A 245 12.63 24.85 -15.50
CA THR A 245 12.79 26.12 -14.78
C THR A 245 11.46 26.53 -14.16
N LEU A 246 10.38 26.38 -14.91
CA LEU A 246 9.02 26.60 -14.42
C LEU A 246 8.68 25.64 -13.27
N TRP A 247 9.02 24.37 -13.41
CA TRP A 247 8.86 23.38 -12.34
C TRP A 247 9.68 23.74 -11.08
N GLN A 248 10.95 24.11 -11.25
CA GLN A 248 11.84 24.52 -10.14
C GLN A 248 11.28 25.74 -9.41
N ASN A 249 10.78 26.74 -10.13
CA ASN A 249 10.15 27.92 -9.54
C ASN A 249 8.89 27.57 -8.74
N ALA A 250 8.07 26.62 -9.23
CA ALA A 250 6.90 26.14 -8.51
C ALA A 250 7.30 25.47 -7.19
N VAL A 251 8.26 24.55 -7.23
CA VAL A 251 8.79 23.85 -6.06
C VAL A 251 9.39 24.84 -5.05
N ASN A 252 10.20 25.78 -5.51
CA ASN A 252 10.81 26.80 -4.67
C ASN A 252 9.75 27.69 -4.00
N SER A 253 8.67 28.02 -4.70
CA SER A 253 7.56 28.78 -4.13
C SER A 253 6.85 28.01 -3.01
N LEU A 254 6.60 26.71 -3.20
CA LEU A 254 5.96 25.87 -2.17
C LEU A 254 6.87 25.71 -0.94
N LEU A 255 8.16 25.46 -1.16
CA LEU A 255 9.15 25.39 -0.08
C LEU A 255 9.27 26.74 0.62
N HIS A 256 9.33 27.86 -0.10
CA HIS A 256 9.39 29.17 0.53
C HIS A 256 8.19 29.40 1.47
N GLN A 257 6.97 29.10 1.02
CA GLN A 257 5.76 29.20 1.84
C GLN A 257 5.76 28.26 3.06
N LEU A 258 6.34 27.06 2.95
CA LEU A 258 6.44 26.13 4.08
C LEU A 258 7.35 26.68 5.19
N PHE A 259 8.40 27.41 4.82
CA PHE A 259 9.39 27.96 5.74
C PHE A 259 9.12 29.42 6.14
N GLU A 260 8.03 30.03 5.67
CA GLU A 260 7.57 31.32 6.19
C GLU A 260 6.92 31.13 7.57
N MET A 261 7.27 31.99 8.55
CA MET A 261 6.88 31.88 9.98
C MET A 261 5.36 32.03 10.29
N ASN A 262 4.47 31.89 9.30
CA ASN A 262 3.02 31.98 9.48
C ASN A 262 2.40 30.60 9.76
N PHE A 263 2.56 30.12 10.99
CA PHE A 263 2.08 28.81 11.42
C PHE A 263 0.55 28.64 11.25
N GLY A 264 0.12 27.53 10.63
CA GLY A 264 -1.29 27.20 10.45
C GLY A 264 -1.56 25.95 9.62
N LYS A 265 -2.85 25.67 9.34
CA LYS A 265 -3.31 24.50 8.56
C LYS A 265 -2.63 24.36 7.19
N VAL A 266 -2.22 25.47 6.61
CA VAL A 266 -1.52 25.54 5.32
C VAL A 266 -0.23 24.71 5.32
N HIS A 267 0.48 24.61 6.45
CA HIS A 267 1.73 23.85 6.54
C HIS A 267 1.54 22.35 6.31
N SER A 268 0.45 21.77 6.83
CA SER A 268 0.12 20.36 6.63
C SER A 268 -0.13 20.07 5.14
N LEU A 269 -0.87 20.95 4.46
CA LEU A 269 -1.07 20.83 3.02
C LEU A 269 0.23 20.98 2.24
N LEU A 270 1.05 21.97 2.59
CA LEU A 270 2.33 22.22 1.93
C LEU A 270 3.26 21.02 2.05
N ILE A 271 3.46 20.48 3.26
CA ILE A 271 4.36 19.33 3.45
C ILE A 271 3.83 18.07 2.77
N GLU A 272 2.51 17.81 2.79
CA GLU A 272 1.92 16.68 2.05
C GLU A 272 2.08 16.86 0.54
N THR A 273 1.97 18.09 0.03
CA THR A 273 2.22 18.40 -1.39
C THR A 273 3.68 18.20 -1.77
N ILE A 274 4.62 18.70 -0.95
CA ILE A 274 6.06 18.52 -1.16
C ILE A 274 6.44 17.04 -1.08
N SER A 275 5.87 16.30 -0.13
CA SER A 275 6.08 14.86 0.00
C SER A 275 5.57 14.13 -1.24
N SER A 276 4.36 14.45 -1.71
CA SER A 276 3.78 13.86 -2.91
C SER A 276 4.57 14.21 -4.18
N LEU A 277 5.10 15.43 -4.28
CA LEU A 277 6.02 15.84 -5.36
C LEU A 277 7.30 15.00 -5.36
N ASN A 278 7.89 14.77 -4.19
CA ASN A 278 9.06 13.92 -4.05
C ASN A 278 8.72 12.45 -4.37
N GLU A 279 7.66 11.88 -3.82
CA GLU A 279 7.26 10.48 -4.05
C GLU A 279 7.07 10.18 -5.55
N ASN A 280 6.40 11.08 -6.27
CA ASN A 280 6.06 10.95 -7.69
C ASN A 280 7.11 11.56 -8.64
N GLY A 281 8.22 12.07 -8.12
CA GLY A 281 9.25 12.75 -8.90
C GLY A 281 10.22 11.80 -9.58
N THR A 282 10.82 12.24 -10.69
CA THR A 282 12.02 11.59 -11.26
C THR A 282 13.20 11.75 -10.30
N LYS A 283 14.24 10.91 -10.45
CA LYS A 283 15.47 11.00 -9.62
C LYS A 283 16.07 12.41 -9.57
N VAL A 284 16.04 13.14 -10.69
CA VAL A 284 16.53 14.52 -10.78
C VAL A 284 15.65 15.47 -9.97
N GLN A 285 14.32 15.34 -10.08
CA GLN A 285 13.37 16.14 -9.33
C GLN A 285 13.47 15.89 -7.82
N LYS A 286 13.55 14.62 -7.40
CA LYS A 286 13.74 14.26 -5.97
C LYS A 286 15.02 14.87 -5.40
N ALA A 287 16.13 14.72 -6.11
CA ALA A 287 17.41 15.29 -5.70
C ALA A 287 17.36 16.82 -5.60
N TYR A 288 16.65 17.49 -6.53
CA TYR A 288 16.46 18.94 -6.49
C TYR A 288 15.63 19.37 -5.26
N ILE A 289 14.49 18.71 -5.01
CA ILE A 289 13.65 18.99 -3.83
C ILE A 289 14.46 18.85 -2.55
N ALA A 290 15.17 17.73 -2.40
CA ALA A 290 15.99 17.46 -1.21
C ALA A 290 17.09 18.52 -1.04
N ALA A 291 17.77 18.93 -2.12
CA ALA A 291 18.80 19.97 -2.06
C ALA A 291 18.23 21.33 -1.61
N GLN A 292 17.03 21.70 -2.07
CA GLN A 292 16.37 22.93 -1.64
C GLN A 292 15.90 22.86 -0.17
N ILE A 293 15.45 21.69 0.29
CA ILE A 293 15.15 21.48 1.72
C ILE A 293 16.41 21.65 2.58
N VAL A 294 17.53 21.04 2.18
CA VAL A 294 18.83 21.21 2.88
C VAL A 294 19.19 22.68 3.01
N GLN A 295 19.15 23.41 1.90
CA GLN A 295 19.50 24.83 1.87
C GLN A 295 18.66 25.64 2.87
N ARG A 296 17.35 25.38 2.94
CA ARG A 296 16.45 26.07 3.88
C ARG A 296 16.70 25.67 5.32
N LEU A 297 16.86 24.38 5.61
CA LEU A 297 17.11 23.91 6.98
C LEU A 297 18.41 24.46 7.55
N GLN A 298 19.44 24.62 6.72
CA GLN A 298 20.71 25.24 7.13
C GLN A 298 20.55 26.68 7.62
N GLU A 299 19.54 27.43 7.12
CA GLU A 299 19.24 28.79 7.60
C GLU A 299 18.73 28.77 9.05
N PHE A 300 18.16 27.65 9.52
CA PHE A 300 17.51 27.54 10.83
C PHE A 300 18.32 26.79 11.90
N ILE A 301 19.47 26.19 11.56
CA ILE A 301 20.29 25.41 12.51
C ILE A 301 20.68 26.26 13.73
N ASP A 302 21.04 27.53 13.52
CA ASP A 302 21.48 28.43 14.57
C ASP A 302 20.33 29.17 15.28
N GLU A 303 19.10 29.04 14.78
CA GLU A 303 17.94 29.81 15.26
C GLU A 303 17.10 29.07 16.34
N ASP A 304 17.49 27.85 16.73
CA ASP A 304 16.72 26.95 17.62
C ASP A 304 15.26 26.75 17.15
N PHE A 305 15.04 26.94 15.85
CA PHE A 305 13.73 26.79 15.23
C PHE A 305 13.51 25.32 14.87
N CYS A 306 12.32 24.81 15.17
CA CYS A 306 11.95 23.47 14.77
C CYS A 306 10.47 23.36 14.42
N PHE A 307 10.16 22.68 13.32
CA PHE A 307 8.77 22.40 12.97
C PHE A 307 8.10 21.41 13.93
N GLN A 308 6.79 21.29 13.82
CA GLN A 308 6.02 20.20 14.43
C GLN A 308 6.52 18.84 13.95
N ILE A 309 6.38 17.82 14.81
CA ILE A 309 6.95 16.49 14.61
C ILE A 309 6.52 15.85 13.28
N GLU A 310 5.27 16.06 12.87
CA GLU A 310 4.71 15.51 11.63
C GLU A 310 5.41 16.08 10.39
N ILE A 311 5.72 17.39 10.41
CA ILE A 311 6.44 18.06 9.33
C ILE A 311 7.90 17.61 9.33
N ASN A 312 8.55 17.63 10.49
CA ASN A 312 9.94 17.20 10.64
C ASN A 312 10.14 15.74 10.20
N GLN A 313 9.20 14.85 10.52
CA GLN A 313 9.27 13.46 10.06
C GLN A 313 9.25 13.39 8.53
N LYS A 314 8.39 14.15 7.85
CA LYS A 314 8.33 14.18 6.38
C LYS A 314 9.58 14.78 5.74
N LEU A 315 10.11 15.86 6.29
CA LEU A 315 11.38 16.42 5.83
C LEU A 315 12.52 15.40 5.97
N LEU A 316 12.59 14.72 7.10
CA LEU A 316 13.58 13.67 7.37
C LEU A 316 13.43 12.47 6.41
N GLU A 317 12.21 12.01 6.14
CA GLU A 317 11.93 10.95 5.16
C GLU A 317 12.50 11.32 3.77
N ILE A 318 12.24 12.55 3.30
CA ILE A 318 12.73 13.04 2.00
C ILE A 318 14.26 13.10 1.96
N LEU A 319 14.89 13.57 3.04
CA LEU A 319 16.35 13.70 3.12
C LEU A 319 17.04 12.33 3.17
N ILE A 320 16.50 11.36 3.92
CA ILE A 320 17.03 10.01 3.99
C ILE A 320 16.88 9.30 2.63
N GLU A 321 15.71 9.37 1.99
CA GLU A 321 15.46 8.76 0.67
C GLU A 321 16.48 9.26 -0.38
N ASN A 322 16.87 10.53 -0.28
CA ASN A 322 17.77 11.18 -1.23
C ASN A 322 19.24 11.23 -0.78
N ASN A 323 19.61 10.60 0.33
CA ASN A 323 20.98 10.62 0.92
C ASN A 323 21.51 12.04 1.17
N LYS A 324 20.66 12.91 1.74
CA LYS A 324 20.96 14.33 2.01
C LYS A 324 20.97 14.71 3.49
N LEU A 325 20.71 13.75 4.38
CA LEU A 325 20.65 14.00 5.82
C LEU A 325 21.99 14.54 6.37
N GLU A 326 23.14 14.02 5.93
CA GLU A 326 24.47 14.44 6.42
C GLU A 326 24.69 15.96 6.33
N GLU A 327 24.18 16.60 5.28
CA GLU A 327 24.36 18.03 5.02
C GLU A 327 23.59 18.95 5.99
N CYS A 328 22.60 18.41 6.72
CA CYS A 328 21.74 19.16 7.63
C CYS A 328 21.38 18.41 8.92
N GLN A 329 22.17 17.38 9.29
CA GLN A 329 21.85 16.52 10.43
C GLN A 329 21.70 17.28 11.75
N ALA A 330 22.46 18.36 11.94
CA ALA A 330 22.44 19.19 13.14
C ALA A 330 21.08 19.86 13.42
N TYR A 331 20.20 19.97 12.42
CA TYR A 331 18.83 20.47 12.61
C TYR A 331 17.93 19.45 13.34
N PHE A 332 18.20 18.14 13.22
CA PHE A 332 17.31 17.11 13.75
C PHE A 332 17.80 16.57 15.09
N THR A 333 17.02 16.81 16.13
CA THR A 333 17.24 16.24 17.47
C THR A 333 16.17 15.22 17.83
N PRO A 334 16.47 14.23 18.68
CA PRO A 334 15.45 13.30 19.18
C PRO A 334 14.38 14.01 20.01
N TYR A 335 13.16 13.48 19.98
CA TYR A 335 12.04 13.97 20.80
C TYR A 335 11.60 12.90 21.80
N PRO A 336 11.46 13.22 23.10
CA PRO A 336 10.94 12.28 24.08
C PRO A 336 9.59 11.69 23.65
N HIS A 337 9.46 10.37 23.80
CA HIS A 337 8.25 9.59 23.49
C HIS A 337 7.79 9.56 22.02
N GLN A 338 8.55 10.12 21.08
CA GLN A 338 8.24 10.10 19.64
C GLN A 338 8.99 8.96 18.92
N ASN A 339 8.73 7.72 19.31
CA ASN A 339 9.51 6.55 18.85
C ASN A 339 9.59 6.42 17.32
N THR A 340 8.51 6.68 16.59
CA THR A 340 8.50 6.57 15.12
C THR A 340 9.51 7.51 14.47
N PHE A 341 9.51 8.79 14.88
CA PHE A 341 10.46 9.78 14.39
C PHE A 341 11.88 9.47 14.86
N ASN A 342 12.06 9.15 16.14
CA ASN A 342 13.39 8.89 16.69
C ASN A 342 14.07 7.70 16.01
N LEU A 343 13.32 6.61 15.75
CA LEU A 343 13.88 5.45 15.05
C LEU A 343 14.20 5.78 13.59
N LEU A 344 13.42 6.62 12.92
CA LEU A 344 13.75 7.11 11.58
C LEU A 344 15.06 7.91 11.61
N LEU A 345 15.19 8.84 12.55
CA LEU A 345 16.39 9.68 12.72
C LEU A 345 17.63 8.82 13.00
N LEU A 346 17.57 7.96 14.03
CA LEU A 346 18.70 7.13 14.41
C LEU A 346 19.13 6.17 13.30
N ASN A 347 18.20 5.58 12.55
CA ASN A 347 18.55 4.73 11.41
C ASN A 347 19.16 5.50 10.23
N GLY A 348 18.82 6.79 10.08
CA GLY A 348 19.49 7.69 9.15
C GLY A 348 20.91 8.03 9.62
N LEU A 349 21.05 8.45 10.89
CA LEU A 349 22.30 8.92 11.48
C LEU A 349 23.34 7.81 11.69
N LYS A 350 22.93 6.56 11.95
CA LYS A 350 23.88 5.46 12.26
C LYS A 350 24.92 5.22 11.16
N LYS A 351 24.63 5.63 9.92
CA LYS A 351 25.54 5.53 8.76
C LYS A 351 26.42 6.76 8.55
N ILE A 352 26.10 7.86 9.24
CA ILE A 352 26.70 9.19 9.05
C ILE A 352 27.55 9.55 10.26
N ASN A 353 26.96 9.48 11.46
CA ASN A 353 27.58 9.87 12.72
C ASN A 353 27.27 8.85 13.82
N VAL A 354 28.14 7.84 13.95
CA VAL A 354 28.01 6.76 14.95
C VAL A 354 28.01 7.32 16.37
N SER A 355 28.91 8.26 16.68
CA SER A 355 29.06 8.80 18.03
C SER A 355 27.79 9.52 18.49
N GLU A 356 27.22 10.38 17.64
CA GLU A 356 25.99 11.10 17.95
C GLU A 356 24.78 10.17 18.03
N THR A 357 24.71 9.17 17.16
CA THR A 357 23.66 8.14 17.21
C THR A 357 23.66 7.42 18.57
N LEU A 358 24.83 7.05 19.08
CA LEU A 358 24.96 6.42 20.41
C LEU A 358 24.48 7.37 21.52
N VAL A 359 24.89 8.64 21.48
CA VAL A 359 24.45 9.66 22.46
C VAL A 359 22.93 9.76 22.49
N TYR A 360 22.29 9.90 21.32
CA TYR A 360 20.83 9.99 21.22
C TYR A 360 20.11 8.70 21.67
N CYS A 361 20.66 7.52 21.38
CA CYS A 361 20.10 6.27 21.90
C CYS A 361 20.11 6.24 23.43
N TYR A 362 21.22 6.60 24.07
CA TYR A 362 21.32 6.62 25.53
C TYR A 362 20.42 7.69 26.16
N GLU A 363 20.35 8.87 25.56
CA GLU A 363 19.45 9.94 25.99
C GLU A 363 17.99 9.48 25.95
N LEU A 364 17.54 8.86 24.85
CA LEU A 364 16.18 8.34 24.70
C LEU A 364 15.87 7.20 25.69
N ILE A 365 16.83 6.33 25.96
CA ILE A 365 16.71 5.30 27.00
C ILE A 365 16.50 5.94 28.37
N SER A 366 17.20 7.02 28.69
CA SER A 366 17.09 7.72 29.97
C SER A 366 15.70 8.35 30.20
N TYR A 367 15.00 8.70 29.11
CA TYR A 367 13.64 9.25 29.18
C TYR A 367 12.55 8.18 29.30
N ASN A 368 12.86 6.91 29.03
CA ASN A 368 11.87 5.85 29.07
C ASN A 368 11.58 5.40 30.51
N THR A 369 10.30 5.35 30.87
CA THR A 369 9.85 4.87 32.18
C THR A 369 9.69 3.35 32.25
N LYS A 370 9.60 2.68 31.10
CA LYS A 370 9.45 1.23 30.98
C LYS A 370 10.57 0.63 30.17
N VAL A 371 11.14 -0.48 30.63
CA VAL A 371 12.31 -1.13 30.04
C VAL A 371 12.01 -1.63 28.62
N GLU A 372 10.78 -2.03 28.33
CA GLU A 372 10.36 -2.52 27.01
C GLU A 372 10.52 -1.45 25.92
N TYR A 373 10.41 -0.16 26.26
CA TYR A 373 10.60 0.94 25.31
C TYR A 373 12.08 1.16 24.94
N ASN A 374 13.01 0.57 25.69
CA ASN A 374 14.45 0.65 25.40
C ASN A 374 14.85 -0.29 24.28
N ILE A 375 14.09 -1.37 24.03
CA ILE A 375 14.46 -2.45 23.10
C ILE A 375 14.86 -1.93 21.71
N PRO A 376 14.09 -1.04 21.05
CA PRO A 376 14.45 -0.56 19.72
C PRO A 376 15.78 0.21 19.71
N TYR A 377 16.08 0.96 20.77
CA TYR A 377 17.30 1.76 20.89
C TYR A 377 18.51 0.88 21.24
N LEU A 378 18.34 -0.09 22.14
CA LEU A 378 19.37 -1.08 22.49
C LEU A 378 19.81 -1.89 21.28
N LYS A 379 18.89 -2.23 20.36
CA LYS A 379 19.24 -2.91 19.10
C LYS A 379 20.11 -2.08 18.18
N ILE A 380 19.86 -0.76 18.11
CA ILE A 380 20.71 0.14 17.32
C ILE A 380 22.09 0.25 17.95
N ILE A 381 22.18 0.37 19.28
CA ILE A 381 23.46 0.36 20.00
C ILE A 381 24.22 -0.94 19.74
N GLU A 382 23.56 -2.09 19.85
CA GLU A 382 24.15 -3.41 19.57
C GLU A 382 24.76 -3.48 18.16
N GLU A 383 24.01 -3.07 17.13
CA GLU A 383 24.50 -3.03 15.74
C GLU A 383 25.74 -2.14 15.59
N LEU A 384 25.77 -0.99 16.27
CA LEU A 384 26.89 -0.05 16.23
C LEU A 384 28.13 -0.62 16.92
N LEU A 385 27.97 -1.21 18.11
CA LEU A 385 29.07 -1.74 18.91
C LEU A 385 29.62 -3.07 18.38
N GLU A 386 28.84 -3.87 17.64
CA GLU A 386 29.32 -5.10 16.99
C GLU A 386 30.48 -4.84 16.01
N ASN A 387 30.59 -3.61 15.50
CA ASN A 387 31.64 -3.20 14.58
C ASN A 387 32.87 -2.58 15.28
N ASP A 388 32.85 -2.42 16.61
CA ASP A 388 33.96 -1.84 17.38
C ASP A 388 34.61 -2.86 18.33
N PRO A 389 35.82 -3.36 17.99
CA PRO A 389 36.55 -4.32 18.82
C PRO A 389 36.93 -3.80 20.22
N ASN A 390 36.92 -2.49 20.44
CA ASN A 390 37.27 -1.91 21.75
C ASN A 390 36.08 -1.84 22.71
N SER A 391 34.86 -2.10 22.22
CA SER A 391 33.62 -1.91 22.96
C SER A 391 32.98 -3.22 23.43
N LEU A 392 33.78 -4.30 23.56
CA LEU A 392 33.27 -5.64 23.90
C LEU A 392 32.55 -5.69 25.26
N ASN A 393 33.07 -5.01 26.28
CA ASN A 393 32.45 -4.96 27.60
C ASN A 393 31.14 -4.16 27.58
N GLU A 394 31.09 -3.05 26.84
CA GLU A 394 29.85 -2.26 26.67
C GLU A 394 28.81 -3.06 25.88
N LEU A 395 29.22 -3.72 24.80
CA LEU A 395 28.37 -4.63 24.02
C LEU A 395 27.84 -5.79 24.89
N ALA A 396 28.65 -6.30 25.82
CA ALA A 396 28.21 -7.31 26.78
C ALA A 396 27.11 -6.78 27.72
N ALA A 397 27.22 -5.53 28.20
CA ALA A 397 26.16 -4.90 28.98
C ALA A 397 24.85 -4.71 28.17
N ILE A 398 24.95 -4.30 26.89
CA ILE A 398 23.78 -4.17 26.01
C ILE A 398 23.14 -5.54 25.72
N LYS A 399 23.95 -6.57 25.42
CA LYS A 399 23.44 -7.93 25.19
C LYS A 399 22.82 -8.52 26.46
N HIS A 400 23.32 -8.16 27.64
CA HIS A 400 22.71 -8.50 28.93
C HIS A 400 21.28 -7.93 29.04
N ASP A 401 21.11 -6.64 28.76
CA ASP A 401 19.81 -5.98 28.90
C ASP A 401 18.78 -6.54 27.90
N LEU A 402 19.22 -6.83 26.67
CA LEU A 402 18.40 -7.45 25.64
C LEU A 402 18.04 -8.91 25.94
N PHE A 403 18.87 -9.64 26.70
CA PHE A 403 18.68 -11.07 26.98
C PHE A 403 17.34 -11.37 27.67
N SER A 404 16.77 -10.39 28.38
CA SER A 404 15.44 -10.51 29.01
C SER A 404 14.28 -10.64 28.02
N PHE A 405 14.46 -10.10 26.83
CA PHE A 405 13.43 -10.03 25.79
C PHE A 405 13.72 -10.99 24.64
N GLU A 406 15.00 -11.18 24.31
CA GLU A 406 15.46 -12.01 23.19
C GLU A 406 16.56 -12.99 23.67
N PRO A 407 16.20 -14.00 24.49
CA PRO A 407 17.19 -14.89 25.07
C PRO A 407 17.74 -15.87 24.03
N THR A 408 19.06 -15.87 23.83
CA THR A 408 19.78 -16.85 22.98
C THR A 408 21.07 -17.31 23.62
N LEU A 409 21.53 -18.52 23.27
CA LEU A 409 22.78 -19.06 23.79
C LEU A 409 23.98 -18.20 23.40
N GLU A 410 23.97 -17.63 22.19
CA GLU A 410 25.05 -16.77 21.69
C GLU A 410 25.18 -15.50 22.53
N ARG A 411 24.05 -14.83 22.84
CA ARG A 411 24.03 -13.66 23.72
C ARG A 411 24.55 -14.03 25.10
N TYR A 412 24.09 -15.15 25.66
CA TYR A 412 24.56 -15.62 26.96
C TYR A 412 26.08 -15.83 26.98
N LYS A 413 26.62 -16.59 26.01
CA LYS A 413 28.06 -16.84 25.88
C LYS A 413 28.84 -15.54 25.75
N PHE A 414 28.34 -14.59 24.95
CA PHE A 414 28.98 -13.31 24.76
C PHE A 414 29.09 -12.52 26.07
N VAL A 415 27.98 -12.40 26.81
CA VAL A 415 27.95 -11.71 28.11
C VAL A 415 28.93 -12.34 29.10
N VAL A 416 28.95 -13.68 29.18
CA VAL A 416 29.83 -14.39 30.11
C VAL A 416 31.31 -14.19 29.80
N ASN A 417 31.67 -14.03 28.51
CA ASN A 417 33.06 -13.98 28.09
C ASN A 417 33.66 -12.57 28.08
N HIS A 418 32.84 -11.52 28.06
CA HIS A 418 33.30 -10.15 27.83
C HIS A 418 32.82 -9.13 28.87
N LEU A 419 31.95 -9.51 29.80
CA LEU A 419 31.53 -8.61 30.87
C LEU A 419 32.55 -8.62 32.02
N ASP A 420 33.14 -7.45 32.30
CA ASP A 420 34.26 -7.27 33.24
C ASP A 420 33.82 -7.04 34.71
N ASP A 421 32.53 -7.25 35.05
CA ASP A 421 32.02 -7.18 36.43
C ASP A 421 31.65 -8.59 36.96
N PRO A 422 32.50 -9.21 37.80
CA PRO A 422 32.26 -10.55 38.34
C PRO A 422 31.00 -10.67 39.22
N SER A 423 30.66 -9.61 39.95
CA SER A 423 29.47 -9.58 40.83
C SER A 423 28.20 -9.53 39.99
N TYR A 424 28.20 -8.67 38.97
CA TYR A 424 27.09 -8.56 38.03
C TYR A 424 26.91 -9.84 37.21
N LEU A 425 28.02 -10.43 36.74
CA LEU A 425 28.01 -11.68 35.99
C LEU A 425 27.41 -12.84 36.82
N THR A 426 27.77 -12.95 38.09
CA THR A 426 27.22 -14.00 38.98
C THR A 426 25.71 -13.86 39.15
N LYS A 427 25.22 -12.62 39.31
CA LYS A 427 23.78 -12.33 39.37
C LYS A 427 23.09 -12.66 38.05
N PHE A 428 23.67 -12.26 36.92
CA PHE A 428 23.14 -12.55 35.59
C PHE A 428 22.97 -14.06 35.35
N LYS A 429 24.00 -14.86 35.62
CA LYS A 429 23.96 -16.33 35.47
C LYS A 429 22.84 -16.95 36.31
N THR A 430 22.75 -16.55 37.58
CA THR A 430 21.75 -17.07 38.52
C THR A 430 20.33 -16.68 38.10
N ASN A 431 20.10 -15.40 37.85
CA ASN A 431 18.79 -14.86 37.47
C ASN A 431 18.32 -15.41 36.13
N THR A 432 19.23 -15.57 35.17
CA THR A 432 18.93 -16.18 33.86
C THR A 432 18.37 -17.58 34.02
N LEU A 433 19.07 -18.45 34.75
CA LEU A 433 18.64 -19.83 34.95
C LEU A 433 17.29 -19.90 35.69
N VAL A 434 17.12 -19.11 36.76
CA VAL A 434 15.85 -19.05 37.51
C VAL A 434 14.69 -18.59 36.62
N ARG A 435 14.90 -17.52 35.84
CA ARG A 435 13.87 -16.98 34.95
C ARG A 435 13.49 -17.96 33.84
N LEU A 436 14.46 -18.63 33.23
CA LEU A 436 14.18 -19.65 32.21
C LEU A 436 13.40 -20.82 32.82
N GLN A 437 13.80 -21.29 34.01
CA GLN A 437 13.11 -22.37 34.72
C GLN A 437 11.64 -22.03 35.03
N HIS A 438 11.35 -20.80 35.43
CA HIS A 438 9.97 -20.35 35.68
C HIS A 438 9.09 -20.35 34.42
N LYS A 439 9.68 -20.40 33.21
CA LYS A 439 8.97 -20.41 31.94
C LYS A 439 8.91 -21.80 31.27
N PHE A 440 9.34 -22.86 31.96
CA PHE A 440 9.31 -24.22 31.40
C PHE A 440 7.91 -24.67 30.98
N ASP A 441 6.88 -24.23 31.70
CA ASP A 441 5.49 -24.57 31.39
C ASP A 441 4.90 -23.74 30.24
N GLU A 442 5.57 -22.64 29.84
CA GLU A 442 5.11 -21.76 28.76
C GLU A 442 5.55 -22.28 27.38
N ASP A 443 6.83 -22.63 27.22
CA ASP A 443 7.44 -22.99 25.93
C ASP A 443 8.70 -23.86 26.12
N GLU A 444 8.76 -25.00 25.40
CA GLU A 444 9.89 -25.94 25.43
C GLU A 444 11.22 -25.33 24.95
N SER A 445 11.19 -24.23 24.20
CA SER A 445 12.39 -23.48 23.80
C SER A 445 13.17 -22.92 25.00
N TYR A 446 12.49 -22.57 26.10
CA TYR A 446 13.16 -22.13 27.33
C TYR A 446 13.89 -23.28 28.03
N ILE A 447 13.32 -24.48 28.01
CA ILE A 447 13.99 -25.69 28.51
C ILE A 447 15.22 -25.97 27.67
N THR A 448 15.09 -25.92 26.35
CA THR A 448 16.20 -26.12 25.41
C THR A 448 17.34 -25.15 25.69
N LEU A 449 17.06 -23.85 25.78
CA LEU A 449 18.07 -22.84 26.09
C LEU A 449 18.69 -23.03 27.48
N TYR A 450 17.88 -23.38 28.49
CA TYR A 450 18.38 -23.65 29.84
C TYR A 450 19.40 -24.79 29.87
N LEU A 451 19.12 -25.91 29.21
CA LEU A 451 20.06 -27.03 29.13
C LEU A 451 21.31 -26.69 28.31
N GLN A 452 21.15 -25.96 27.20
CA GLN A 452 22.29 -25.47 26.41
C GLN A 452 23.23 -24.58 27.23
N ILE A 453 22.68 -23.73 28.10
CA ILE A 453 23.49 -22.91 29.01
C ILE A 453 24.22 -23.78 30.03
N LEU A 454 23.54 -24.74 30.65
CA LEU A 454 24.18 -25.63 31.64
C LEU A 454 25.26 -26.51 31.01
N ASP A 455 25.07 -26.98 29.78
CA ASP A 455 26.08 -27.71 29.03
C ASP A 455 27.31 -26.84 28.75
N TYR A 456 27.10 -25.59 28.29
CA TYR A 456 28.18 -24.63 28.10
C TYR A 456 28.96 -24.34 29.40
N GLU A 457 28.28 -24.28 30.54
CA GLU A 457 28.93 -24.11 31.85
C GLU A 457 29.49 -25.42 32.45
N GLY A 458 29.28 -26.57 31.80
CA GLY A 458 29.64 -27.89 32.34
C GLY A 458 28.87 -28.30 33.60
N ASN A 459 27.74 -27.65 33.90
CA ASN A 459 26.98 -27.83 35.14
C ASN A 459 25.90 -28.91 34.99
N TYR A 460 26.33 -30.13 34.68
CA TYR A 460 25.44 -31.28 34.50
C TYR A 460 24.74 -31.72 35.80
N LYS A 461 25.30 -31.39 36.98
CA LYS A 461 24.62 -31.64 38.26
C LYS A 461 23.31 -30.87 38.36
N LYS A 462 23.33 -29.57 38.04
CA LYS A 462 22.12 -28.74 38.02
C LYS A 462 21.16 -29.15 36.89
N MET A 463 21.69 -29.73 35.82
CA MET A 463 20.88 -30.31 34.75
C MET A 463 20.09 -31.52 35.27
N ILE A 464 20.72 -32.42 36.04
CA ILE A 464 20.04 -33.53 36.73
C ILE A 464 18.97 -33.01 37.70
N GLU A 465 19.28 -31.98 38.49
CA GLU A 465 18.29 -31.37 39.41
C GLU A 465 17.04 -30.89 38.65
N ALA A 466 17.21 -30.27 37.48
CA ALA A 466 16.08 -29.85 36.64
C ALA A 466 15.29 -31.05 36.08
N VAL A 467 15.98 -32.08 35.58
CA VAL A 467 15.41 -33.33 35.05
C VAL A 467 14.59 -34.08 36.10
N GLN A 468 14.98 -34.00 37.38
CA GLN A 468 14.25 -34.63 38.50
C GLN A 468 12.95 -33.91 38.87
N ILE A 469 12.89 -32.60 38.64
CA ILE A 469 11.76 -31.74 39.04
C ILE A 469 10.73 -31.64 37.91
N THR A 470 11.20 -31.46 36.67
CA THR A 470 10.34 -31.24 35.50
C THR A 470 10.49 -32.38 34.51
N PRO A 471 9.40 -32.95 33.97
CA PRO A 471 9.48 -33.90 32.86
C PRO A 471 9.97 -33.18 31.60
N ILE A 472 11.12 -33.58 31.07
CA ILE A 472 11.69 -33.01 29.84
C ILE A 472 11.57 -34.04 28.71
N SER A 473 11.21 -33.58 27.52
CA SER A 473 11.08 -34.44 26.34
C SER A 473 12.43 -35.06 25.94
N PHE A 474 12.36 -36.24 25.33
CA PHE A 474 13.57 -36.94 24.90
C PHE A 474 14.36 -36.13 23.86
N THR A 475 13.69 -35.42 22.95
CA THR A 475 14.33 -34.56 21.93
C THR A 475 15.28 -33.55 22.54
N ILE A 476 14.89 -32.96 23.66
CA ILE A 476 15.65 -31.89 24.32
C ILE A 476 16.79 -32.48 25.15
N LEU A 477 16.59 -33.68 25.73
CA LEU A 477 17.60 -34.36 26.54
C LEU A 477 18.65 -35.12 25.73
N GLU A 478 18.28 -35.62 24.54
CA GLU A 478 19.11 -36.50 23.72
C GLU A 478 20.57 -36.04 23.57
N PRO A 479 20.86 -34.75 23.28
CA PRO A 479 22.24 -34.28 23.13
C PRO A 479 23.12 -34.45 24.39
N TYR A 480 22.51 -34.54 25.57
CA TYR A 480 23.21 -34.54 26.87
C TYR A 480 23.14 -35.90 27.59
N ILE A 481 22.46 -36.88 26.99
CA ILE A 481 22.11 -38.15 27.65
C ILE A 481 23.33 -38.90 28.20
N THR A 482 24.44 -38.96 27.45
CA THR A 482 25.62 -39.72 27.84
C THR A 482 26.24 -39.15 29.12
N GLN A 483 26.33 -37.82 29.22
CA GLN A 483 26.85 -37.11 30.39
C GLN A 483 25.89 -37.26 31.59
N LEU A 484 24.59 -37.15 31.35
CA LEU A 484 23.58 -37.26 32.42
C LEU A 484 23.48 -38.67 32.99
N ILE A 485 23.57 -39.71 32.16
CA ILE A 485 23.57 -41.10 32.62
C ILE A 485 24.79 -41.41 33.49
N ALA A 486 25.95 -40.87 33.12
CA ALA A 486 27.18 -41.06 33.91
C ALA A 486 27.05 -40.47 35.33
N LEU A 487 26.18 -39.47 35.52
CA LEU A 487 25.93 -38.83 36.81
C LEU A 487 24.79 -39.48 37.59
N ASP A 488 23.61 -39.63 36.99
CA ASP A 488 22.44 -40.23 37.61
C ASP A 488 21.51 -40.88 36.57
N LYS A 489 21.89 -42.09 36.16
CA LYS A 489 21.12 -42.95 35.26
C LYS A 489 19.66 -43.14 35.70
N LYS A 490 19.38 -43.17 37.01
CA LYS A 490 18.01 -43.36 37.54
C LYS A 490 17.15 -42.11 37.35
N ALA A 491 17.70 -40.93 37.62
CA ALA A 491 17.00 -39.66 37.44
C ALA A 491 16.60 -39.44 35.97
N VAL A 492 17.52 -39.72 35.04
CA VAL A 492 17.24 -39.60 33.60
C VAL A 492 16.10 -40.55 33.19
N PHE A 493 16.13 -41.80 33.65
CA PHE A 493 15.05 -42.76 33.37
C PHE A 493 13.70 -42.26 33.90
N TYR A 494 13.66 -41.76 35.14
CA TYR A 494 12.43 -41.27 35.75
C TYR A 494 11.84 -40.04 35.04
N SER A 495 12.68 -39.12 34.54
CA SER A 495 12.19 -37.97 33.78
C SER A 495 11.53 -38.39 32.47
N LEU A 496 12.17 -39.29 31.72
CA LEU A 496 11.62 -39.83 30.47
C LEU A 496 10.34 -40.63 30.72
N ALA A 497 10.33 -41.49 31.74
CA ALA A 497 9.15 -42.22 32.16
C ALA A 497 8.00 -41.27 32.52
N ASN A 498 8.28 -40.16 33.22
CA ASN A 498 7.29 -39.15 33.59
C ASN A 498 6.74 -38.41 32.37
N HIS A 499 7.60 -38.08 31.40
CA HIS A 499 7.18 -37.49 30.13
C HIS A 499 6.25 -38.43 29.33
N ILE A 500 6.55 -39.73 29.28
CA ILE A 500 5.70 -40.73 28.63
C ILE A 500 4.34 -40.83 29.31
N VAL A 501 4.32 -40.98 30.64
CA VAL A 501 3.06 -41.08 31.40
C VAL A 501 2.23 -39.82 31.23
N SER A 502 2.85 -38.63 31.25
CA SER A 502 2.15 -37.36 31.01
C SER A 502 1.46 -37.32 29.63
N ASN A 503 2.11 -37.81 28.57
CA ASN A 503 1.49 -37.89 27.25
C ASN A 503 0.37 -38.93 27.19
N LEU A 504 0.55 -40.10 27.82
CA LEU A 504 -0.48 -41.14 27.91
C LEU A 504 -1.74 -40.64 28.64
N ILE A 505 -1.58 -39.90 29.75
CA ILE A 505 -2.70 -39.26 30.47
C ILE A 505 -3.47 -38.30 29.57
N LEU A 506 -2.76 -37.54 28.73
CA LEU A 506 -3.36 -36.58 27.79
C LEU A 506 -3.88 -37.22 26.49
N ASN A 507 -3.81 -38.56 26.36
CA ASN A 507 -4.10 -39.30 25.12
C ASN A 507 -3.34 -38.77 23.89
N LYS A 508 -2.11 -38.29 24.09
CA LYS A 508 -1.21 -37.84 23.02
C LYS A 508 -0.26 -38.97 22.63
N SER A 509 0.03 -39.08 21.34
CA SER A 509 1.07 -39.99 20.85
C SER A 509 2.45 -39.53 21.32
N VAL A 510 3.28 -40.47 21.80
CA VAL A 510 4.70 -40.20 22.09
C VAL A 510 5.46 -40.19 20.77
N ALA A 511 5.79 -39.00 20.26
CA ALA A 511 6.39 -38.84 18.93
C ALA A 511 7.76 -39.54 18.76
N GLN A 512 8.42 -39.92 19.85
CA GLN A 512 9.78 -40.50 19.87
C GLN A 512 9.84 -41.86 20.57
N GLU A 513 8.78 -42.66 20.44
CA GLU A 513 8.69 -43.96 21.10
C GLU A 513 9.86 -44.89 20.72
N HIS A 514 10.24 -44.93 19.44
CA HIS A 514 11.31 -45.81 18.98
C HIS A 514 12.66 -45.43 19.59
N GLU A 515 12.99 -44.13 19.58
CA GLU A 515 14.22 -43.57 20.09
C GLU A 515 14.36 -43.79 21.60
N ILE A 516 13.27 -43.63 22.36
CA ILE A 516 13.28 -43.89 23.80
C ILE A 516 13.47 -45.39 24.09
N ARG A 517 12.86 -46.28 23.31
CA ARG A 517 13.07 -47.74 23.44
C ARG A 517 14.52 -48.12 23.13
N VAL A 518 15.10 -47.57 22.07
CA VAL A 518 16.52 -47.78 21.72
C VAL A 518 17.43 -47.26 22.83
N PHE A 519 17.15 -46.08 23.37
CA PHE A 519 17.85 -45.53 24.53
C PHE A 519 17.79 -46.48 25.74
N ALA A 520 16.61 -46.96 26.11
CA ALA A 520 16.44 -47.86 27.25
C ALA A 520 17.25 -49.15 27.07
N GLN A 521 17.25 -49.73 25.86
CA GLN A 521 18.02 -50.93 25.54
C GLN A 521 19.54 -50.69 25.52
N THR A 522 19.97 -49.49 25.11
CA THR A 522 21.39 -49.15 25.01
C THR A 522 22.02 -48.98 26.39
N TYR A 523 21.31 -48.32 27.31
CA TYR A 523 21.88 -47.92 28.59
C TYR A 523 21.45 -48.78 29.76
N PHE A 524 20.39 -49.58 29.65
CA PHE A 524 19.83 -50.37 30.75
C PHE A 524 19.70 -51.83 30.35
N THR A 525 19.95 -52.73 31.29
CA THR A 525 19.58 -54.14 31.12
C THR A 525 18.06 -54.30 31.27
N LYS A 526 17.50 -55.35 30.66
CA LYS A 526 16.07 -55.66 30.80
C LYS A 526 15.61 -55.77 32.26
N GLN A 527 16.45 -56.32 33.13
CA GLN A 527 16.16 -56.42 34.56
C GLN A 527 16.14 -55.04 35.25
N GLU A 528 17.08 -54.16 34.91
CA GLU A 528 17.10 -52.79 35.43
C GLU A 528 15.88 -51.99 34.98
N VAL A 529 15.48 -52.08 33.70
CA VAL A 529 14.28 -51.40 33.19
C VAL A 529 13.05 -51.84 33.97
N ASN A 530 12.82 -53.15 34.11
CA ASN A 530 11.66 -53.66 34.85
C ASN A 530 11.61 -53.16 36.31
N LEU A 531 12.76 -53.15 37.01
CA LEU A 531 12.85 -52.66 38.38
C LEU A 531 12.59 -51.15 38.47
N LEU A 532 13.10 -50.37 37.50
CA LEU A 532 12.93 -48.93 37.46
C LEU A 532 11.49 -48.53 37.09
N VAL A 533 10.86 -49.21 36.13
CA VAL A 533 9.46 -49.02 35.74
C VAL A 533 8.54 -49.29 36.94
N GLU A 534 8.69 -50.44 37.61
CA GLU A 534 7.90 -50.78 38.80
C GLU A 534 8.12 -49.78 39.93
N SER A 535 9.38 -49.46 40.24
CA SER A 535 9.71 -48.50 41.30
C SER A 535 9.20 -47.09 40.99
N PHE A 536 9.25 -46.66 39.73
CA PHE A 536 8.72 -45.38 39.27
C PHE A 536 7.20 -45.33 39.41
N TRP A 537 6.49 -46.36 38.89
CA TRP A 537 5.04 -46.42 38.93
C TRP A 537 4.51 -46.40 40.37
N GLN A 538 5.07 -47.24 41.24
CA GLN A 538 4.68 -47.29 42.65
C GLN A 538 4.91 -45.96 43.37
N ARG A 539 5.98 -45.24 43.02
CA ARG A 539 6.35 -43.99 43.68
C ARG A 539 5.49 -42.81 43.25
N PHE A 540 5.11 -42.72 41.98
CA PHE A 540 4.52 -41.49 41.42
C PHE A 540 3.09 -41.67 40.89
N PHE A 541 2.67 -42.88 40.51
CA PHE A 541 1.42 -43.11 39.76
C PHE A 541 0.54 -44.24 40.31
N ASN A 542 0.78 -44.69 41.55
CA ASN A 542 0.05 -45.83 42.14
C ASN A 542 -1.49 -45.65 42.23
N TYR A 543 -1.97 -44.42 42.12
CA TYR A 543 -3.40 -44.09 42.16
C TYR A 543 -4.03 -43.89 40.76
N TYR A 544 -3.27 -44.06 39.68
CA TYR A 544 -3.77 -43.89 38.31
C TYR A 544 -4.45 -45.16 37.78
N PRO A 545 -5.40 -45.05 36.82
CA PRO A 545 -6.13 -46.19 36.28
C PRO A 545 -5.23 -47.29 35.70
N GLU A 546 -5.62 -48.55 35.85
CA GLU A 546 -4.89 -49.71 35.34
C GLU A 546 -4.62 -49.66 33.84
N ARG A 547 -5.50 -49.01 33.06
CA ARG A 547 -5.28 -48.83 31.62
C ARG A 547 -3.98 -48.05 31.33
N ILE A 548 -3.75 -46.93 32.02
CA ILE A 548 -2.55 -46.11 31.83
C ILE A 548 -1.31 -46.89 32.29
N ARG A 549 -1.45 -47.70 33.35
CA ARG A 549 -0.41 -48.63 33.80
C ARG A 549 -0.04 -49.61 32.70
N ASN A 550 -1.02 -50.30 32.13
CA ASN A 550 -0.77 -51.32 31.11
C ASN A 550 -0.13 -50.72 29.85
N ASP A 551 -0.60 -49.55 29.42
CA ASP A 551 -0.05 -48.84 28.27
C ASP A 551 1.42 -48.41 28.53
N PHE A 552 1.72 -47.87 29.72
CA PHE A 552 3.09 -47.51 30.14
C PHE A 552 4.02 -48.72 30.28
N PHE A 553 3.55 -49.82 30.87
CA PHE A 553 4.32 -51.05 31.01
C PHE A 553 4.54 -51.78 29.68
N THR A 554 3.67 -51.58 28.68
CA THR A 554 3.87 -52.08 27.32
C THR A 554 4.86 -51.21 26.53
N PHE A 555 5.04 -49.96 26.95
CA PHE A 555 5.98 -49.02 26.35
C PHE A 555 7.45 -49.38 26.63
N PHE A 556 7.77 -49.88 27.82
CA PHE A 556 9.12 -50.31 28.20
C PHE A 556 9.29 -51.83 28.09
#